data_AF-A0A1C3HFS7-F1
#
_entry.id   AF-A0A1C3HFS7-F1
#
_cell.length_a   1.000
_cell.length_b   1.000
_cell.length_c   1.000
_cell.angle_alpha   90.00
_cell.angle_beta   90.00
_cell.angle_gamma   90.00
#
_symmetry.space_group_name_H-M   'P 1'
#
loop_
_entity.id
_entity.type
_entity.pdbx_description
1 polymer ?
#
loop_
_entity_poly.entity_id
_entity_poly.type
_entity_poly.pdbx_seq_one_letter_code
_entity_poly.pdbx_strand_id
1 'polypeptide(L)' 'MMTLSPAIPILRIFSVDKAKEFYLDFLGFTLAWEHRFSEDLPLYM' A
#
# COMPACT_ATOMS: atom_id res chain seq x y z
N MET A 1 5.94 26.66 15.82
CA MET A 1 6.28 25.42 16.54
C MET A 1 6.00 24.27 15.57
N MET A 2 6.95 23.38 15.30
CA MET A 2 6.77 22.31 14.30
C MET A 2 5.95 21.16 14.89
N THR A 3 4.85 20.79 14.24
CA THR A 3 4.00 19.67 14.65
C THR A 3 4.31 18.48 13.75
N LEU A 4 4.74 17.37 14.35
CA LEU A 4 4.94 16.12 13.64
C LEU A 4 3.59 15.44 13.40
N SER A 5 3.40 14.88 12.21
CA SER A 5 2.22 14.05 11.91
C SER A 5 2.40 12.62 12.44
N PRO A 6 1.30 11.88 12.66
CA PRO A 6 1.38 10.46 12.96
C PRO A 6 2.14 9.69 11.88
N ALA A 7 2.88 8.66 12.28
CA ALA A 7 3.58 7.80 11.34
C ALA A 7 2.60 6.96 10.52
N ILE A 8 2.93 6.72 9.25
CA ILE A 8 2.21 5.78 8.38
C ILE A 8 3.09 4.54 8.21
N PRO A 9 2.68 3.36 8.70
CA PRO A 9 3.48 2.15 8.57
C PRO A 9 3.50 1.65 7.12
N ILE A 10 4.65 1.17 6.67
CA ILE A 10 4.79 0.48 5.38
C ILE A 10 4.74 -1.02 5.64
N LEU A 11 3.69 -1.68 5.14
CA LEU A 11 3.50 -3.13 5.26
C LEU A 11 3.92 -3.81 3.95
N ARG A 12 4.68 -4.91 4.03
CA ARG A 12 5.20 -5.61 2.87
C ARG A 12 4.52 -6.97 2.68
N ILE A 13 3.92 -7.16 1.51
CA ILE A 13 3.33 -8.43 1.05
C ILE A 13 3.95 -8.78 -0.31
N PHE A 14 4.24 -10.06 -0.54
CA PHE A 14 4.93 -10.53 -1.74
C PHE A 14 4.02 -10.83 -2.94
N SER A 15 2.72 -11.06 -2.69
CA SER A 15 1.70 -11.23 -3.72
C SER A 15 0.81 -9.99 -3.76
N VAL A 16 0.81 -9.28 -4.89
CA VAL A 16 -0.04 -8.10 -5.10
C VAL A 16 -1.51 -8.50 -5.06
N ASP A 17 -1.87 -9.62 -5.68
CA ASP A 17 -3.26 -10.10 -5.72
C ASP A 17 -3.80 -10.36 -4.31
N LYS A 18 -2.99 -10.99 -3.45
CA LYS A 18 -3.36 -11.21 -2.05
C LYS A 18 -3.45 -9.92 -1.24
N ALA A 19 -2.61 -8.93 -1.55
CA ALA A 19 -2.71 -7.61 -0.92
C ALA A 19 -4.03 -6.92 -1.29
N LYS A 20 -4.42 -6.94 -2.57
CA LYS A 20 -5.67 -6.33 -3.05
C LYS A 20 -6.91 -7.05 -2.50
N GLU A 21 -6.92 -8.38 -2.52
CA GLU A 21 -8.00 -9.21 -1.93
C GLU A 21 -8.21 -8.88 -0.45
N PHE A 22 -7.12 -8.76 0.32
CA PHE A 22 -7.21 -8.48 1.75
C PHE A 22 -7.62 -7.02 2.04
N TYR A 23 -6.92 -6.05 1.47
CA TYR A 23 -7.15 -4.65 1.83
C TYR A 23 -8.40 -4.06 1.16
N LEU A 24 -8.64 -4.35 -0.12
CA LEU A 24 -9.71 -3.73 -0.88
C LEU A 24 -11.02 -4.52 -0.75
N ASP A 25 -10.98 -5.83 -0.98
CA ASP A 25 -12.21 -6.63 -1.02
C ASP A 25 -12.68 -7.03 0.39
N PHE A 26 -11.77 -7.55 1.23
CA PHE A 26 -12.13 -8.00 2.57
C PHE A 26 -12.28 -6.86 3.58
N LEU A 27 -11.31 -5.95 3.67
CA LEU A 27 -11.37 -4.81 4.59
C LEU A 27 -12.15 -3.61 4.02
N GLY A 28 -12.50 -3.60 2.74
CA GLY A 28 -13.27 -2.54 2.12
C GLY A 28 -12.50 -1.22 1.95
N PHE A 29 -11.16 -1.23 1.94
CA PHE A 29 -10.39 -0.01 1.74
C PHE A 29 -10.52 0.48 0.30
N THR A 30 -10.32 1.78 0.10
CA THR A 30 -10.22 2.36 -1.24
C THR A 30 -8.76 2.57 -1.58
N LEU A 31 -8.37 2.15 -2.78
CA LEU A 31 -7.03 2.39 -3.31
C LEU A 31 -6.84 3.89 -3.55
N ALA A 32 -5.92 4.51 -2.81
CA ALA A 32 -5.66 5.94 -2.93
C ALA A 32 -4.70 6.27 -4.07
N TRP A 33 -3.69 5.42 -4.30
CA TRP A 33 -2.68 5.59 -5.36
C TRP A 33 -2.00 4.25 -5.65
N GLU A 34 -1.33 4.14 -6.80
CA GLU A 34 -0.51 2.99 -7.14
C GLU A 34 0.73 3.47 -7.92
N HIS A 35 1.91 2.95 -7.61
CA HIS A 35 3.15 3.28 -8.32
C HIS A 35 4.12 2.10 -8.39
N ARG A 36 4.71 1.90 -9.57
CA ARG A 36 5.79 0.96 -9.82
C ARG A 36 6.87 1.63 -10.67
N PHE A 37 8.12 1.52 -10.22
CA PHE A 37 9.28 2.11 -10.92
C PHE A 37 9.68 1.32 -12.18
N SER A 38 9.69 -0.02 -12.08
CA SER A 38 9.91 -0.96 -13.19
C SER A 38 9.29 -2.32 -12.86
N GLU A 39 9.12 -3.19 -13.86
CA GLU A 39 8.41 -4.47 -13.72
C GLU A 39 9.00 -5.39 -12.62
N ASP A 40 10.32 -5.38 -12.47
CA ASP A 40 11.10 -6.18 -11.52
C ASP A 40 11.19 -5.56 -10.11
N LEU A 41 10.68 -4.34 -9.90
CA LEU A 41 10.70 -3.64 -8.63
C LEU A 41 9.36 -3.73 -7.88
N PRO A 42 9.34 -3.49 -6.55
CA PRO A 42 8.12 -3.55 -5.76
C PRO A 42 7.01 -2.60 -6.26
N LEU A 43 5.76 -3.06 -6.13
CA LEU A 43 4.58 -2.21 -6.26
C LEU A 43 4.31 -1.50 -4.94
N TYR A 44 4.06 -0.20 -5.01
CA TYR A 44 3.51 0.58 -3.91
C TYR A 44 2.04 0.91 -4.20
N MET A 45 1.18 0.70 -3.21
CA MET A 45 -0.27 0.87 -3.27
C MET A 45 -0.79 1.45 -1.96
#